data_AF-A0AAD1BD62-F1
#
_entry.id   AF-A0AAD1BD62-F1
#
_cell.length_a   1.000
_cell.length_b   1.000
_cell.length_c   1.000
_cell.angle_alpha   90.00
_cell.angle_beta   90.00
_cell.angle_gamma   90.00
#
_symmetry.space_group_name_H-M   'P 1'
#
loop_
_entity.id
_entity.type
_entity.pdbx_description
1 polymer ?
#
loop_
_entity_poly.entity_id
_entity_poly.type
_entity_poly.pdbx_seq_one_letter_code
_entity_poly.pdbx_strand_id
1 'polypeptide(L)'
;MHDTNLLQLINDDLAPAQQLLELLRAESVALHGRDMPLLEDILAQKQALVILLEQHGRKRTEILASLNLPTNRAGLEQLASHSSVGDQLLEQGSRLTQLLADCQATNELNGRSIQIQQASTANQLKILNGGEPPALYDARGSTSMLAKPRPLSQA
;
A
#
# COMPACT_ATOMS: atom_id res chain seq x y z
N MET A 1 -11.10 -32.04 -9.18
CA MET A 1 -11.80 -30.77 -9.56
C MET A 1 -11.31 -29.57 -8.76
N HIS A 2 -10.82 -29.73 -7.52
CA HIS A 2 -10.26 -28.62 -6.73
C HIS A 2 -9.04 -27.95 -7.37
N ASP A 3 -8.20 -28.73 -8.06
CA ASP A 3 -6.96 -28.25 -8.69
C ASP A 3 -7.25 -27.28 -9.84
N THR A 4 -8.26 -27.57 -10.67
CA THR A 4 -8.69 -26.70 -11.77
C THR A 4 -9.35 -25.43 -11.24
N ASN A 5 -10.10 -25.52 -10.14
CA ASN A 5 -10.69 -24.36 -9.48
C ASN A 5 -9.61 -23.45 -8.87
N LEU A 6 -8.58 -24.03 -8.24
CA LEU A 6 -7.45 -23.28 -7.69
C LEU A 6 -6.65 -22.59 -8.80
N LEU A 7 -6.39 -23.29 -9.91
CA LEU A 7 -5.73 -22.71 -11.08
C LEU A 7 -6.54 -21.53 -11.65
N GLN A 8 -7.86 -21.68 -11.77
CA GLN A 8 -8.72 -20.61 -12.27
C GLN A 8 -8.67 -19.39 -11.33
N LEU A 9 -8.76 -19.62 -10.02
CA LEU A 9 -8.68 -18.54 -9.04
C LEU A 9 -7.32 -17.80 -9.07
N ILE A 10 -6.21 -18.52 -9.26
CA ILE A 10 -4.89 -17.92 -9.43
C ILE A 10 -4.84 -17.09 -10.72
N ASN A 11 -5.40 -17.58 -11.82
CA ASN A 11 -5.46 -16.81 -13.07
C ASN A 11 -6.34 -15.57 -12.94
N ASP A 12 -7.47 -15.67 -12.24
CA ASP A 12 -8.38 -14.56 -11.97
C ASP A 12 -7.73 -13.48 -11.08
N ASP A 13 -6.72 -13.84 -10.29
CA ASP A 13 -5.94 -12.91 -9.46
C ASP A 13 -4.84 -12.15 -10.23
N LEU A 14 -4.35 -12.69 -11.35
CA LEU A 14 -3.24 -12.08 -12.09
C LEU A 14 -3.60 -10.71 -12.65
N ALA A 15 -4.79 -10.58 -13.25
CA ALA A 15 -5.24 -9.33 -13.84
C ALA A 15 -5.47 -8.23 -12.77
N PRO A 16 -6.20 -8.48 -11.67
CA PRO A 16 -6.32 -7.53 -10.55
C PRO A 16 -4.98 -7.16 -9.91
N ALA A 17 -4.06 -8.11 -9.72
CA ALA A 17 -2.74 -7.83 -9.17
C ALA A 17 -1.92 -6.93 -10.11
N GLN A 18 -2.00 -7.16 -11.41
CA GLN A 18 -1.32 -6.33 -12.40
C GLN A 18 -1.94 -4.92 -12.48
N GLN A 19 -3.26 -4.81 -12.42
CA GLN A 19 -3.94 -3.51 -12.33
C GLN A 19 -3.54 -2.75 -11.06
N LEU A 20 -3.43 -3.44 -9.93
CA LEU A 20 -2.98 -2.83 -8.67
C LEU A 20 -1.55 -2.30 -8.80
N LEU A 21 -0.65 -3.04 -9.44
CA LEU A 21 0.73 -2.59 -9.67
C LEU A 21 0.76 -1.32 -10.54
N GLU A 22 -0.02 -1.28 -11.61
CA GLU A 22 -0.11 -0.10 -12.47
C GLU A 22 -0.69 1.12 -11.73
N LEU A 23 -1.72 0.92 -10.90
CA LEU A 23 -2.25 1.98 -10.04
C LEU A 23 -1.22 2.49 -9.02
N LEU A 24 -0.42 1.60 -8.42
CA LEU A 24 0.65 2.01 -7.51
C LEU A 24 1.76 2.79 -8.24
N ARG A 25 2.06 2.44 -9.51
CA ARG A 25 2.98 3.23 -10.34
C ARG A 25 2.39 4.60 -10.68
N ALA A 26 1.11 4.66 -11.03
CA ALA A 26 0.40 5.91 -11.28
C ALA A 26 0.33 6.79 -10.03
N GLU A 27 0.10 6.19 -8.84
CA GLU A 27 0.13 6.86 -7.54
C GLU A 27 1.50 7.51 -7.31
N SER A 28 2.58 6.82 -7.65
CA SER A 28 3.93 7.37 -7.56
C SER A 28 4.09 8.65 -8.38
N VAL A 29 3.60 8.67 -9.63
CA VAL A 29 3.65 9.84 -10.51
C VAL A 29 2.75 10.97 -9.98
N ALA A 30 1.53 10.64 -9.57
CA ALA A 30 0.56 11.59 -9.03
C ALA A 30 1.05 12.25 -7.73
N LEU A 31 1.73 11.51 -6.86
CA LEU A 31 2.38 12.04 -5.65
C LEU A 31 3.47 13.06 -5.98
N HIS A 32 4.24 12.87 -7.05
CA HIS A 32 5.23 13.87 -7.48
C HIS A 32 4.56 15.11 -8.09
N GLY A 33 3.49 14.92 -8.87
CA GLY A 33 2.70 16.00 -9.47
C GLY A 33 1.80 16.77 -8.49
N ARG A 34 1.59 16.24 -7.28
CA ARG A 34 0.63 16.74 -6.27
C ARG A 34 -0.80 16.85 -6.82
N ASP A 35 -1.18 15.92 -7.68
CA ASP A 35 -2.52 15.86 -8.28
C ASP A 35 -3.51 15.20 -7.32
N MET A 36 -4.12 16.00 -6.45
CA MET A 36 -5.03 15.49 -5.40
C MET A 36 -6.29 14.81 -5.96
N PRO A 37 -6.98 15.34 -6.99
CA PRO A 37 -8.11 14.65 -7.60
C PRO A 37 -7.75 13.27 -8.17
N LEU A 38 -6.60 13.16 -8.84
CA LEU A 38 -6.12 11.88 -9.37
C LEU A 38 -5.79 10.88 -8.24
N LEU A 39 -5.21 11.35 -7.13
CA LEU A 39 -4.91 10.49 -5.98
C LEU A 39 -6.17 9.93 -5.31
N GLU A 40 -7.27 10.69 -5.26
CA GLU A 40 -8.55 10.20 -4.72
C GLU A 40 -9.17 9.09 -5.58
N ASP A 41 -9.12 9.24 -6.92
CA ASP A 41 -9.59 8.19 -7.84
C ASP A 41 -8.72 6.93 -7.74
N ILE A 42 -7.39 7.07 -7.69
CA ILE A 42 -6.46 5.96 -7.50
C ILE A 42 -6.74 5.24 -6.17
N LEU A 43 -7.01 5.98 -5.09
CA LEU A 43 -7.31 5.40 -3.78
C LEU A 43 -8.58 4.54 -3.83
N ALA A 44 -9.65 5.03 -4.47
CA ALA A 44 -10.90 4.30 -4.60
C ALA A 44 -10.73 2.98 -5.37
N GLN A 45 -10.00 3.02 -6.50
CA GLN A 45 -9.73 1.84 -7.33
C GLN A 45 -8.83 0.83 -6.61
N LYS A 46 -7.78 1.31 -5.92
CA LYS A 46 -6.89 0.50 -5.10
C LYS A 46 -7.64 -0.24 -4.00
N GLN A 47 -8.56 0.44 -3.30
CA GLN A 47 -9.37 -0.17 -2.23
C GLN A 47 -10.21 -1.34 -2.77
N ALA A 48 -10.85 -1.16 -3.93
CA ALA A 48 -11.66 -2.21 -4.54
C ALA A 48 -10.82 -3.44 -4.94
N LEU A 49 -9.65 -3.23 -5.53
CA LEU A 49 -8.75 -4.32 -5.93
C LEU A 49 -8.16 -5.08 -4.74
N VAL A 50 -7.79 -4.37 -3.67
CA VAL A 50 -7.28 -5.01 -2.44
C VAL A 50 -8.34 -5.92 -1.81
N ILE A 51 -9.59 -5.46 -1.74
CA ILE A 51 -10.70 -6.27 -1.22
C ILE A 51 -10.90 -7.52 -2.09
N LEU A 52 -10.85 -7.38 -3.41
CA LEU A 52 -10.99 -8.51 -4.34
C LEU A 52 -9.89 -9.56 -4.14
N LEU A 53 -8.62 -9.11 -4.12
CA LEU A 53 -7.45 -9.97 -3.93
C LEU A 53 -7.46 -10.64 -2.54
N GLU A 54 -7.92 -9.97 -1.49
CA GLU A 54 -8.11 -10.59 -0.19
C GLU A 54 -9.16 -11.71 -0.23
N GLN A 55 -10.31 -11.47 -0.87
CA GLN A 55 -11.37 -12.48 -0.98
C GLN A 55 -10.88 -13.72 -1.72
N HIS A 56 -10.15 -13.53 -2.82
CA HIS A 56 -9.55 -14.63 -3.57
C HIS A 56 -8.46 -15.33 -2.75
N GLY A 57 -7.61 -14.59 -2.04
CA GLY A 57 -6.62 -15.12 -1.10
C GLY A 57 -7.22 -16.04 -0.04
N ARG A 58 -8.36 -15.65 0.55
CA ARG A 58 -9.10 -16.48 1.51
C ARG A 58 -9.64 -17.75 0.87
N LYS A 59 -10.28 -17.65 -0.31
CA LYS A 59 -10.77 -18.82 -1.05
C LYS A 59 -9.66 -19.82 -1.37
N ARG A 60 -8.48 -19.37 -1.81
CA ARG A 60 -7.32 -20.27 -2.05
C ARG A 60 -6.88 -20.98 -0.77
N THR A 61 -6.82 -20.24 0.33
CA THR A 61 -6.49 -20.77 1.65
C THR A 61 -7.49 -21.82 2.11
N GLU A 62 -8.78 -21.57 1.92
CA GLU A 62 -9.88 -22.50 2.24
C GLU A 62 -9.79 -23.78 1.40
N ILE A 63 -9.48 -23.66 0.10
CA ILE A 63 -9.29 -24.83 -0.78
C ILE A 63 -8.13 -25.70 -0.28
N LEU A 64 -6.95 -25.11 -0.01
CA LEU A 64 -5.80 -25.86 0.52
C LEU A 64 -6.10 -26.50 1.88
N ALA A 65 -6.77 -25.76 2.78
CA ALA A 65 -7.19 -26.26 4.08
C ALA A 65 -8.19 -27.42 3.97
N SER A 66 -9.13 -27.37 3.03
CA SER A 66 -10.10 -28.44 2.78
C SER A 66 -9.47 -29.74 2.28
N LEU A 67 -8.26 -29.65 1.71
CA LEU A 67 -7.46 -30.77 1.24
C LEU A 67 -6.47 -31.26 2.31
N ASN A 68 -6.55 -30.73 3.54
CA ASN A 68 -5.58 -30.95 4.62
C ASN A 68 -4.13 -30.62 4.22
N LEU A 69 -3.95 -29.71 3.26
CA LEU A 69 -2.64 -29.27 2.80
C LEU A 69 -2.20 -28.00 3.55
N PRO A 70 -0.89 -27.78 3.68
CA PRO A 70 -0.35 -26.51 4.16
C PRO A 70 -0.88 -25.34 3.32
N THR A 71 -1.29 -24.24 3.96
CA THR A 71 -1.79 -23.03 3.28
C THR A 71 -0.66 -22.13 2.78
N ASN A 72 0.39 -22.75 2.25
CA ASN A 72 1.60 -22.09 1.80
C ASN A 72 2.08 -22.70 0.48
N ARG A 73 3.23 -22.23 -0.02
CA ARG A 73 3.85 -22.74 -1.24
C ARG A 73 4.08 -24.25 -1.21
N ALA A 74 4.44 -24.82 -0.07
CA ALA A 74 4.66 -26.27 0.05
C ALA A 74 3.36 -27.07 -0.16
N GLY A 75 2.20 -26.57 0.31
CA GLY A 75 0.92 -27.22 0.03
C GLY A 75 0.48 -27.06 -1.42
N LEU A 76 0.83 -25.94 -2.06
CA LEU A 76 0.64 -25.76 -3.50
C LEU A 76 1.46 -26.79 -4.31
N GLU A 77 2.71 -27.04 -3.92
CA GLU A 77 3.61 -28.03 -4.53
C GLU A 77 3.12 -29.47 -4.32
N GLN A 78 2.62 -29.80 -3.13
CA GLN A 78 1.99 -31.09 -2.85
C GLN A 78 0.73 -31.32 -3.68
N LEU A 79 -0.09 -30.29 -3.89
CA LEU A 79 -1.25 -30.42 -4.78
C LEU A 79 -0.83 -30.61 -6.23
N ALA A 80 0.19 -29.86 -6.67
CA ALA A 80 0.71 -29.93 -8.03
C ALA A 80 1.30 -31.30 -8.37
N SER A 81 1.98 -31.97 -7.43
CA SER A 81 2.58 -33.30 -7.68
C SER A 81 1.56 -34.39 -7.98
N HIS A 82 0.30 -34.20 -7.60
CA HIS A 82 -0.78 -35.16 -7.81
C HIS A 82 -1.79 -34.73 -8.88
N SER A 83 -1.55 -33.60 -9.56
CA SER A 83 -2.50 -33.03 -10.53
C SER A 83 -1.94 -32.95 -11.94
N SER A 84 -2.80 -33.23 -12.92
CA SER A 84 -2.47 -33.04 -14.35
C SER A 84 -2.19 -31.58 -14.73
N VAL A 85 -2.62 -30.61 -13.91
CA VAL A 85 -2.38 -29.17 -14.11
C VAL A 85 -1.29 -28.61 -13.18
N GLY A 86 -0.50 -29.48 -12.54
CA GLY A 86 0.47 -29.11 -11.52
C GLY A 86 1.51 -28.08 -11.99
N ASP A 87 2.10 -28.29 -13.17
CA ASP A 87 3.12 -27.38 -13.70
C ASP A 87 2.58 -25.96 -13.92
N GLN A 88 1.38 -25.84 -14.51
CA GLN A 88 0.72 -24.54 -14.71
C GLN A 88 0.38 -23.88 -13.38
N LEU A 89 -0.04 -24.66 -12.39
CA LEU A 89 -0.43 -24.16 -11.07
C LEU A 89 0.79 -23.59 -10.32
N LEU A 90 1.95 -24.24 -10.42
CA LEU A 90 3.21 -23.73 -9.88
C LEU A 90 3.72 -22.49 -10.62
N GLU A 91 3.63 -22.48 -11.94
CA GLU A 91 4.04 -21.34 -12.77
C GLU A 91 3.20 -20.10 -12.45
N GLN A 92 1.87 -20.21 -12.54
CA GLN A 92 0.97 -19.08 -12.29
C GLN A 92 1.01 -18.66 -10.81
N GLY A 93 1.12 -19.60 -9.88
CA GLY A 93 1.31 -19.28 -8.45
C GLY A 93 2.60 -18.50 -8.18
N SER A 94 3.69 -18.86 -8.87
CA SER A 94 4.96 -18.14 -8.77
C SER A 94 4.86 -16.75 -9.38
N ARG A 95 4.23 -16.62 -10.55
CA ARG A 95 3.99 -15.33 -11.22
C ARG A 95 3.16 -14.39 -10.34
N LEU A 96 2.10 -14.90 -9.72
CA LEU A 96 1.26 -14.11 -8.82
C LEU A 96 2.00 -13.69 -7.56
N THR A 97 2.81 -14.58 -6.99
CA THR A 97 3.67 -14.25 -5.83
C THR A 97 4.63 -13.11 -6.19
N GLN A 98 5.24 -13.15 -7.37
CA GLN A 98 6.11 -12.07 -7.84
C GLN A 98 5.36 -10.75 -8.01
N LEU A 99 4.18 -10.76 -8.65
CA LEU A 99 3.38 -9.55 -8.83
C LEU A 99 2.97 -8.92 -7.50
N LEU A 100 2.59 -9.73 -6.51
CA LEU A 100 2.23 -9.23 -5.18
C LEU A 100 3.46 -8.64 -4.44
N ALA A 101 4.64 -9.25 -4.60
CA ALA A 101 5.89 -8.71 -4.07
C ALA A 101 6.23 -7.34 -4.71
N ASP A 102 6.05 -7.21 -6.03
CA ASP A 102 6.27 -5.96 -6.76
C ASP A 102 5.27 -4.88 -6.32
N CYS A 103 4.01 -5.25 -6.08
CA CYS A 103 2.99 -4.35 -5.51
C CYS A 103 3.42 -3.86 -4.12
N GLN A 104 3.86 -4.76 -3.25
CA GLN A 104 4.32 -4.41 -1.91
C GLN A 104 5.49 -3.42 -1.96
N ALA A 105 6.52 -3.72 -2.77
CA ALA A 105 7.68 -2.87 -2.91
C ALA A 105 7.33 -1.46 -3.43
N THR A 106 6.42 -1.38 -4.41
CA THR A 106 5.95 -0.10 -4.96
C THR A 106 5.13 0.69 -3.93
N ASN A 107 4.25 0.02 -3.17
CA ASN A 107 3.46 0.66 -2.13
C ASN A 107 4.35 1.19 -0.98
N GLU A 108 5.40 0.46 -0.60
CA GLU A 108 6.38 0.92 0.40
C GLU A 108 7.15 2.16 -0.09
N LEU A 109 7.51 2.22 -1.38
CA LEU A 109 8.13 3.41 -1.99
C LEU A 109 7.18 4.61 -1.93
N ASN A 110 5.92 4.44 -2.32
CA ASN A 110 4.92 5.51 -2.26
C ASN A 110 4.69 5.99 -0.82
N GLY A 111 4.62 5.07 0.14
CA GLY A 111 4.49 5.39 1.56
C GLY A 111 5.64 6.25 2.09
N ARG A 112 6.90 5.92 1.71
CA ARG A 112 8.07 6.75 2.07
C ARG A 112 7.98 8.14 1.46
N SER A 113 7.58 8.26 0.18
CA SER A 113 7.40 9.55 -0.48
C SER A 113 6.36 10.41 0.23
N ILE A 114 5.21 9.83 0.62
CA ILE A 114 4.17 10.52 1.39
C ILE A 114 4.71 11.05 2.72
N GLN A 115 5.44 10.22 3.48
CA GLN A 115 6.02 10.63 4.76
C GLN A 115 6.98 11.82 4.62
N ILE A 116 7.85 11.79 3.61
CA ILE A 116 8.78 12.89 3.32
C ILE A 116 8.02 14.17 2.95
N GLN A 117 7.00 14.07 2.11
CA GLN A 117 6.17 15.20 1.70
C GLN A 117 5.41 15.82 2.87
N GLN A 118 4.84 15.00 3.76
CA GLN A 118 4.17 15.45 4.97
C GLN A 118 5.13 16.18 5.90
N ALA A 119 6.33 15.63 6.14
CA ALA A 119 7.35 16.28 6.98
C ALA A 119 7.80 17.63 6.39
N SER A 120 8.03 17.69 5.09
CA SER A 120 8.39 18.93 4.38
C SER A 120 7.28 19.99 4.51
N THR A 121 6.03 19.59 4.28
CA THR A 121 4.87 20.50 4.37
C THR A 121 4.65 20.99 5.80
N ALA A 122 4.76 20.11 6.79
CA ALA A 122 4.66 20.48 8.21
C ALA A 122 5.74 21.49 8.61
N ASN A 123 6.97 21.31 8.12
CA ASN A 123 8.05 22.27 8.35
C ASN A 123 7.78 23.62 7.66
N GLN A 124 7.29 23.62 6.42
CA GLN A 124 6.89 24.84 5.72
C GLN A 124 5.79 25.60 6.49
N LEU A 125 4.76 24.91 6.96
CA LEU A 125 3.72 25.50 7.80
C LEU A 125 4.27 26.03 9.12
N LYS A 126 5.21 25.33 9.75
CA LYS A 126 5.88 25.82 10.97
C LYS A 126 6.63 27.12 10.74
N ILE A 127 7.34 27.24 9.61
CA ILE A 127 8.07 28.45 9.22
C ILE A 127 7.08 29.60 8.96
N LEU A 128 6.02 29.36 8.18
CA LEU A 128 5.01 30.39 7.85
C LEU A 128 4.25 30.87 9.09
N ASN A 129 4.00 29.98 10.06
CA ASN A 129 3.35 30.31 11.32
C ASN A 129 4.29 30.95 12.37
N GLY A 130 5.53 31.28 12.01
CA GLY A 130 6.46 32.04 12.85
C GLY A 130 7.23 31.21 13.88
N GLY A 131 7.26 29.89 13.76
CA GLY A 131 7.99 29.00 14.67
C GLY A 131 7.52 29.05 16.13
N GLU A 132 8.31 28.47 17.03
CA GLU A 132 8.18 28.69 18.46
C GLU A 132 8.86 30.03 18.80
N PRO A 133 8.20 30.96 19.52
CA PRO A 133 8.85 32.22 19.86
C PRO A 133 10.10 31.91 20.70
N PRO A 134 11.27 32.50 20.37
CA PRO A 134 12.43 32.35 21.23
C PRO A 134 12.08 32.88 22.62
N ALA A 135 12.42 32.10 23.65
CA ALA A 135 12.31 32.55 25.02
C ALA A 135 13.24 33.75 25.19
N LEU A 136 12.69 34.95 25.30
CA LEU A 136 13.49 36.14 25.56
C LEU A 136 13.85 36.17 27.05
N TYR A 137 15.08 36.53 27.35
CA TYR A 137 15.51 36.79 28.72
C TYR A 137 14.84 38.06 29.24
N ASP A 138 14.16 37.99 30.38
CA ASP A 138 13.69 39.16 31.11
C ASP A 138 14.86 39.90 31.76
N ALA A 139 14.61 41.11 32.27
CA ALA A 139 15.63 41.91 32.96
C ALA A 139 16.21 41.24 34.23
N ARG A 140 15.66 40.10 34.66
CA ARG A 140 16.11 39.28 35.80
C ARG A 140 16.83 38.00 35.36
N GLY A 141 17.03 37.78 34.06
CA GLY A 141 17.69 36.58 33.53
C GLY A 141 16.80 35.33 33.47
N SER A 142 15.48 35.48 33.60
CA SER A 142 14.51 34.38 33.43
C SER A 142 13.97 34.35 32.00
N THR A 143 13.57 33.17 31.51
CA THR A 143 12.96 33.04 30.17
C THR A 143 11.48 33.42 30.23
N SER A 144 11.06 34.37 29.39
CA SER A 144 9.67 34.77 29.24
C SER A 144 9.16 34.36 27.85
N MET A 145 8.02 33.66 27.82
CA MET A 145 7.30 33.33 26.58
C MET A 145 6.67 34.61 26.02
N LEU A 146 7.12 35.05 24.84
CA LEU A 146 6.45 36.13 24.10
C LEU A 146 5.00 35.71 23.78
N ALA A 147 4.05 36.62 24.03
CA ALA A 147 2.65 36.42 23.64
C ALA A 147 2.55 36.30 22.10
N LYS A 148 1.97 35.18 21.65
CA LYS A 148 1.82 34.82 20.24
C LYS A 148 0.93 35.85 19.51
N PRO A 149 1.39 36.54 18.45
CA PRO A 149 0.50 37.33 17.62
C PRO A 149 -0.52 36.42 16.93
N ARG A 150 -1.79 36.84 16.89
CA ARG A 150 -2.89 36.07 16.28
C ARG A 150 -2.68 35.91 14.77
N PRO A 151 -3.00 34.74 14.19
CA PRO A 151 -2.88 34.51 12.76
C PRO A 151 -3.86 35.40 11.97
N LEU A 152 -3.42 35.85 10.79
CA LEU A 152 -4.14 36.74 9.88
C LEU A 152 -5.42 36.15 9.25
N SER A 153 -5.81 34.91 9.57
CA SER A 153 -7.03 34.28 9.03
C SER A 153 -8.33 34.69 9.74
N GLN A 154 -8.28 35.73 10.58
CA GLN A 154 -9.44 36.30 11.29
C GLN A 154 -9.67 37.78 10.92
N ALA A 155 -9.51 38.14 9.65
CA ALA A 155 -9.89 39.46 9.11
C ALA A 155 -11.00 39.30 8.06
#